data_AF-A0A8T8D7F4-F1
#
_entry.id   AF-A0A8T8D7F4-F1
#
_cell.length_a   1.000
_cell.length_b   1.000
_cell.length_c   1.000
_cell.angle_alpha   90.00
_cell.angle_beta   90.00
_cell.angle_gamma   90.00
#
_symmetry.space_group_name_H-M   'P 1'
#
loop_
_entity.id
_entity.type
_entity.pdbx_description
1 polymer ?
#
loop_
_entity_poly.entity_id
_entity_poly.type
_entity_poly.pdbx_seq_one_letter_code
_entity_poly.pdbx_strand_id
1 'polypeptide(L)'
;MEPPGGRCRTTAGRDPQGGAVGAAFLLLLPVILAALGLVLDGSRLVLTRAHAQAVADFASLAGVQEVDEEALARGEPALRAGAAAATARLWAESGLRRAFGEEVARRAVIEVVVINGSPSQPRRHPWSGRRVEEPTVGVRLVVPVALAWRPAAGAVRLTVAADASVARAP
;
A
#
# COMPACT_ATOMS: atom_id res chain seq x y z
N MET A 1 23.17 -17.03 85.01
CA MET A 1 22.34 -15.82 84.81
C MET A 1 22.62 -15.33 83.40
N GLU A 2 21.94 -15.96 82.42
CA GLU A 2 22.10 -15.68 80.99
C GLU A 2 21.27 -14.46 80.59
N PRO A 3 21.79 -13.53 79.78
CA PRO A 3 20.97 -12.48 79.20
C PRO A 3 20.11 -13.05 78.05
N PRO A 4 18.84 -12.63 77.92
CA PRO A 4 17.97 -13.10 76.85
C PRO A 4 18.44 -12.54 75.49
N GLY A 5 18.80 -13.46 74.58
CA GLY A 5 19.09 -13.16 73.19
C GLY A 5 17.86 -12.62 72.46
N GLY A 6 17.79 -11.29 72.36
CA GLY A 6 16.82 -10.60 71.51
C GLY A 6 17.08 -10.94 70.05
N ARG A 7 16.22 -11.80 69.47
CA ARG A 7 16.20 -12.04 68.03
C ARG A 7 15.71 -10.78 67.33
N CYS A 8 16.64 -10.01 66.80
CA CYS A 8 16.36 -8.94 65.86
C CYS A 8 15.75 -9.56 64.59
N ARG A 9 14.42 -9.51 64.46
CA ARG A 9 13.74 -9.81 63.19
C ARG A 9 14.10 -8.71 62.22
N THR A 10 15.04 -9.00 61.31
CA THR A 10 15.18 -8.26 60.06
C THR A 10 13.92 -8.51 59.23
N THR A 11 12.92 -7.65 59.38
CA THR A 11 11.94 -7.45 58.32
C THR A 11 12.72 -6.89 57.15
N ALA A 12 13.07 -7.74 56.18
CA ALA A 12 13.55 -7.32 54.87
C ALA A 12 12.49 -6.39 54.29
N GLY A 13 12.72 -5.08 54.43
CA GLY A 13 11.87 -4.04 53.90
C GLY A 13 11.86 -4.21 52.38
N ARG A 14 10.76 -4.74 51.86
CA ARG A 14 10.40 -4.51 50.46
C ARG A 14 10.14 -3.02 50.37
N ASP A 15 11.04 -2.26 49.75
CA ASP A 15 10.81 -0.84 49.49
C ASP A 15 9.49 -0.70 48.72
N PRO A 16 8.44 -0.10 49.32
CA PRO A 16 7.11 -0.03 48.70
C PRO A 16 7.15 0.76 47.39
N GLN A 17 8.14 1.64 47.24
CA GLN A 17 8.40 2.43 46.04
C GLN A 17 8.85 1.56 44.85
N GLY A 18 9.73 0.56 45.07
CA GLY A 18 10.16 -0.36 44.01
C GLY A 18 9.05 -1.31 43.54
N GLY A 19 8.16 -1.70 44.46
CA GLY A 19 6.98 -2.53 44.14
C GLY A 19 5.93 -1.79 43.29
N ALA A 20 5.68 -0.51 43.60
CA ALA A 20 4.74 0.31 42.86
C ALA A 20 5.22 0.60 41.42
N VAL A 21 6.50 0.91 41.25
CA VAL A 21 7.11 1.13 39.91
C VAL A 21 7.06 -0.16 39.10
N GLY A 22 7.42 -1.30 39.68
CA GLY A 22 7.34 -2.60 39.02
C GLY A 22 5.92 -2.96 38.57
N ALA A 23 4.92 -2.73 39.43
CA ALA A 23 3.51 -2.96 39.10
C ALA A 23 3.01 -2.03 37.98
N ALA A 24 3.41 -0.74 38.00
CA ALA A 24 3.08 0.20 36.94
C ALA A 24 3.70 -0.21 35.59
N PHE A 25 4.97 -0.65 35.57
CA PHE A 25 5.62 -1.16 34.36
C PHE A 25 4.93 -2.41 33.81
N LEU A 26 4.56 -3.37 34.67
CA LEU A 26 3.83 -4.58 34.27
C LEU A 26 2.48 -4.27 33.60
N LEU A 27 1.80 -3.21 34.05
CA LEU A 27 0.53 -2.77 33.47
C LEU A 27 0.70 -1.92 32.21
N LEU A 28 1.69 -1.02 32.18
CA LEU A 28 1.89 -0.06 31.09
C LEU A 28 2.68 -0.63 29.91
N LEU A 29 3.68 -1.47 30.16
CA LEU A 29 4.53 -2.05 29.12
C LEU A 29 3.72 -2.74 28.00
N PRO A 30 2.72 -3.60 28.25
CA PRO A 30 1.95 -4.21 27.16
C PRO A 30 1.19 -3.18 26.33
N VAL A 31 0.71 -2.09 26.95
CA VAL A 31 0.03 -0.99 26.24
C VAL A 31 1.02 -0.23 25.35
N ILE A 32 2.21 0.07 25.87
CA ILE A 32 3.27 0.76 25.11
C ILE A 32 3.72 -0.11 23.92
N LEU A 33 3.95 -1.41 24.14
CA LEU A 33 4.34 -2.33 23.09
C LEU A 33 3.24 -2.48 22.03
N ALA A 34 1.97 -2.57 22.43
CA ALA A 34 0.85 -2.60 21.51
C ALA A 34 0.74 -1.30 20.68
N ALA A 35 0.96 -0.14 21.30
CA ALA A 35 0.97 1.15 20.61
C ALA A 35 2.10 1.23 19.58
N LEU A 36 3.32 0.82 19.96
CA LEU A 36 4.47 0.76 19.04
C LEU A 36 4.23 -0.19 17.86
N GLY A 37 3.70 -1.39 18.13
CA GLY A 37 3.33 -2.35 17.09
C GLY A 37 2.32 -1.78 16.09
N LEU A 38 1.31 -1.07 16.59
CA LEU A 38 0.30 -0.41 15.75
C LEU A 38 0.91 0.71 14.89
N VAL A 39 1.82 1.51 15.46
CA VAL A 39 2.52 2.56 14.71
C VAL A 39 3.35 1.95 13.59
N LEU A 40 4.11 0.89 13.86
CA LEU A 40 4.95 0.22 12.84
C LEU A 40 4.11 -0.36 11.70
N ASP A 41 3.02 -1.06 12.03
CA ASP A 41 2.10 -1.62 11.02
C ASP A 41 1.40 -0.50 10.22
N GLY A 42 1.01 0.59 10.87
CA GLY A 42 0.44 1.78 10.23
C GLY A 42 1.43 2.43 9.26
N SER A 43 2.67 2.66 9.68
CA SER A 43 3.74 3.20 8.83
C SER A 43 3.98 2.31 7.62
N ARG A 44 4.00 0.98 7.82
CA ARG A 44 4.17 0.02 6.72
C ARG A 44 3.04 0.11 5.69
N LEU A 45 1.78 0.23 6.14
CA LEU A 45 0.64 0.37 5.24
C LEU A 45 0.73 1.67 4.40
N VAL A 46 1.10 2.78 5.03
CA VAL A 46 1.26 4.08 4.34
C VAL A 46 2.37 4.02 3.30
N LEU A 47 3.54 3.50 3.67
CA LEU A 47 4.66 3.35 2.74
C LEU A 47 4.32 2.41 1.58
N THR A 48 3.68 1.27 1.89
CA THR A 48 3.24 0.32 0.85
C THR A 48 2.25 0.96 -0.10
N ARG A 49 1.33 1.79 0.41
CA ARG A 49 0.39 2.55 -0.43
C ARG A 49 1.08 3.52 -1.35
N ALA A 50 2.04 4.29 -0.84
CA ALA A 50 2.80 5.24 -1.65
C ALA A 50 3.57 4.54 -2.78
N HIS A 51 4.27 3.45 -2.47
CA HIS A 51 4.99 2.67 -3.49
C HIS A 51 4.05 2.01 -4.50
N ALA A 52 2.95 1.42 -4.05
CA ALA A 52 1.98 0.79 -4.95
C ALA A 52 1.33 1.84 -5.87
N GLN A 53 1.03 3.03 -5.34
CA GLN A 53 0.50 4.14 -6.14
C GLN A 53 1.50 4.55 -7.21
N ALA A 54 2.78 4.77 -6.85
CA ALA A 54 3.81 5.12 -7.81
C ALA A 54 3.96 4.05 -8.92
N VAL A 55 3.88 2.76 -8.58
CA VAL A 55 3.91 1.68 -9.58
C VAL A 55 2.69 1.76 -10.51
N ALA A 56 1.50 2.02 -9.97
CA ALA A 56 0.29 2.19 -10.78
C ALA A 56 0.39 3.40 -11.71
N ASP A 57 0.90 4.53 -11.22
CA ASP A 57 1.09 5.77 -11.99
C ASP A 57 2.11 5.56 -13.13
N PHE A 58 3.26 4.94 -12.86
CA PHE A 58 4.22 4.64 -13.92
C PHE A 58 3.70 3.62 -14.93
N ALA A 59 2.89 2.66 -14.49
CA ALA A 59 2.29 1.67 -15.39
C ALA A 59 1.23 2.29 -16.30
N SER A 60 0.36 3.19 -15.79
CA SER A 60 -0.61 3.89 -16.62
C SER A 60 0.09 4.82 -17.60
N LEU A 61 1.11 5.55 -17.16
CA LEU A 61 1.96 6.38 -18.02
C LEU A 61 2.69 5.56 -19.09
N ALA A 62 3.21 4.38 -18.77
CA ALA A 62 3.85 3.55 -19.78
C ALA A 62 2.84 3.04 -20.82
N GLY A 63 1.64 2.63 -20.38
CA GLY A 63 0.59 2.16 -21.27
C GLY A 63 0.06 3.25 -22.22
N VAL A 64 -0.03 4.50 -21.74
CA VAL A 64 -0.55 5.61 -22.56
C VAL A 64 0.38 5.99 -23.72
N GLN A 65 1.66 5.57 -23.68
CA GLN A 65 2.61 5.78 -24.79
C GLN A 65 2.32 4.89 -26.00
N GLU A 66 1.47 3.88 -25.87
CA GLU A 66 1.10 2.96 -26.96
C GLU A 66 0.02 3.58 -27.86
N VAL A 67 0.34 4.76 -28.40
CA VAL A 67 -0.53 5.55 -29.29
C VAL A 67 -0.61 4.89 -30.67
N ASP A 68 -1.79 4.92 -31.26
CA ASP A 68 -2.00 4.61 -32.68
C ASP A 68 -1.52 5.81 -33.51
N GLU A 69 -0.31 5.69 -34.05
CA GLU A 69 0.34 6.75 -34.83
C GLU A 69 -0.47 7.13 -36.07
N GLU A 70 -1.15 6.17 -36.71
CA GLU A 70 -1.97 6.44 -37.88
C GLU A 70 -3.23 7.22 -37.51
N ALA A 71 -3.87 6.85 -36.41
CA ALA A 71 -5.03 7.58 -35.88
C ALA A 71 -4.64 8.99 -35.41
N LEU A 72 -3.48 9.11 -34.75
CA LEU A 72 -2.92 10.39 -34.34
C LEU A 72 -2.64 11.30 -35.55
N ALA A 73 -2.08 10.76 -36.64
CA ALA A 73 -1.84 11.51 -37.87
C ALA A 73 -3.13 12.02 -38.54
N ARG A 74 -4.28 11.37 -38.29
CA ARG A 74 -5.61 11.82 -38.72
C ARG A 74 -6.27 12.82 -37.76
N GLY A 75 -5.61 13.20 -36.67
CA GLY A 75 -6.17 14.08 -35.63
C GLY A 75 -7.10 13.37 -34.64
N GLU A 76 -7.16 12.03 -34.68
CA GLU A 76 -7.99 11.19 -33.83
C GLU A 76 -7.07 10.37 -32.90
N PRO A 77 -6.57 10.96 -31.80
CA PRO A 77 -5.70 10.21 -30.89
C PRO A 77 -6.46 9.00 -30.39
N ALA A 78 -5.84 7.84 -30.49
CA ALA A 78 -6.35 6.57 -30.02
C ALA A 78 -5.17 5.74 -29.49
N LEU A 79 -5.44 4.86 -28.55
CA LEU A 79 -4.46 3.92 -28.05
C LEU A 79 -4.64 2.56 -28.75
N ARG A 80 -3.52 1.90 -29.02
CA ARG A 80 -3.49 0.50 -29.44
C ARG A 80 -3.84 -0.37 -28.24
N ALA A 81 -5.14 -0.60 -28.01
CA ALA A 81 -5.66 -1.11 -26.73
C ALA A 81 -4.94 -2.37 -26.21
N GLY A 82 -4.64 -3.34 -27.10
CA GLY A 82 -3.90 -4.56 -26.71
C GLY A 82 -2.46 -4.29 -26.28
N ALA A 83 -1.73 -3.46 -27.04
CA ALA A 83 -0.36 -3.08 -26.73
C ALA A 83 -0.30 -2.22 -25.45
N ALA A 84 -1.16 -1.21 -25.34
CA ALA A 84 -1.30 -0.37 -24.16
C ALA A 84 -1.53 -1.18 -22.88
N ALA A 85 -2.45 -2.17 -22.94
CA ALA A 85 -2.73 -3.03 -21.81
C ALA A 85 -1.54 -3.94 -21.46
N ALA A 86 -0.88 -4.53 -22.47
CA ALA A 86 0.29 -5.38 -22.27
C ALA A 86 1.47 -4.61 -21.67
N THR A 87 1.77 -3.41 -22.20
CA THR A 87 2.84 -2.53 -21.71
C THR A 87 2.56 -2.10 -20.28
N ALA A 88 1.36 -1.59 -19.97
CA ALA A 88 1.01 -1.21 -18.60
C ALA A 88 1.14 -2.39 -17.62
N ARG A 89 0.69 -3.59 -18.01
CA ARG A 89 0.81 -4.79 -17.19
C ARG A 89 2.27 -5.17 -16.93
N LEU A 90 3.12 -5.16 -17.98
CA LEU A 90 4.54 -5.47 -17.85
C LEU A 90 5.24 -4.51 -16.88
N TRP A 91 4.95 -3.21 -16.98
CA TRP A 91 5.50 -2.19 -16.08
C TRP A 91 4.98 -2.35 -14.65
N ALA A 92 3.70 -2.66 -14.46
CA ALA A 92 3.14 -2.94 -13.15
C ALA A 92 3.79 -4.16 -12.50
N GLU A 93 3.95 -5.28 -13.23
CA GLU A 93 4.59 -6.50 -12.74
C GLU A 93 6.06 -6.26 -12.38
N SER A 94 6.80 -5.55 -13.23
CA SER A 94 8.20 -5.18 -12.97
C SER A 94 8.33 -4.26 -11.75
N GLY A 95 7.47 -3.25 -11.63
CA GLY A 95 7.44 -2.32 -10.52
C GLY A 95 7.10 -3.00 -9.19
N LEU A 96 6.09 -3.89 -9.18
CA LEU A 96 5.72 -4.66 -8.00
C LEU A 96 6.87 -5.57 -7.53
N ARG A 97 7.55 -6.24 -8.47
CA ARG A 97 8.71 -7.08 -8.14
C ARG A 97 9.85 -6.29 -7.52
N ARG A 98 10.16 -5.12 -8.08
CA ARG A 98 11.22 -4.24 -7.58
C ARG A 98 10.87 -3.64 -6.21
N ALA A 99 9.62 -3.24 -6.00
CA ALA A 99 9.19 -2.58 -4.77
C ALA A 99 8.94 -3.55 -3.61
N PHE A 100 8.41 -4.75 -3.89
CA PHE A 100 7.89 -5.65 -2.86
C PHE A 100 8.41 -7.09 -2.94
N GLY A 101 9.22 -7.43 -3.95
CA GLY A 101 9.73 -8.77 -4.19
C GLY A 101 8.76 -9.69 -4.93
N GLU A 102 9.26 -10.87 -5.31
CA GLU A 102 8.54 -11.80 -6.18
C GLU A 102 7.28 -12.39 -5.56
N GLU A 103 7.30 -12.72 -4.26
CA GLU A 103 6.14 -13.30 -3.59
C GLU A 103 4.91 -12.37 -3.60
N VAL A 104 5.14 -11.08 -3.35
CA VAL A 104 4.07 -10.08 -3.35
C VAL A 104 3.59 -9.83 -4.76
N ALA A 105 4.51 -9.71 -5.73
CA ALA A 105 4.16 -9.50 -7.13
C ALA A 105 3.28 -10.63 -7.70
N ARG A 106 3.59 -11.90 -7.39
CA ARG A 106 2.79 -13.05 -7.84
C ARG A 106 1.40 -13.11 -7.22
N ARG A 107 1.24 -12.58 -6.00
CA ARG A 107 -0.05 -12.57 -5.28
C ARG A 107 -0.86 -11.31 -5.53
N ALA A 108 -0.25 -10.28 -6.08
CA ALA A 108 -0.93 -9.04 -6.42
C ALA A 108 -1.88 -9.26 -7.60
N VAL A 109 -3.02 -8.57 -7.57
CA VAL A 109 -3.93 -8.52 -8.72
C VAL A 109 -3.65 -7.25 -9.49
N ILE A 110 -3.43 -7.39 -10.79
CA ILE A 110 -3.19 -6.28 -11.72
C ILE A 110 -4.34 -6.26 -12.70
N GLU A 111 -5.11 -5.19 -12.67
CA GLU A 111 -6.17 -4.92 -13.63
C GLU A 111 -5.81 -3.70 -14.45
N VAL A 112 -5.94 -3.82 -15.76
CA VAL A 112 -5.69 -2.73 -16.70
C VAL A 112 -6.94 -2.52 -17.54
N VAL A 113 -7.36 -1.28 -17.67
CA VAL A 113 -8.41 -0.86 -18.59
C VAL A 113 -7.84 0.16 -19.56
N VAL A 114 -8.14 -0.01 -20.84
CA VAL A 114 -7.81 0.97 -21.88
C VAL A 114 -9.12 1.50 -22.47
N ILE A 115 -9.26 2.81 -22.51
CA ILE A 115 -10.48 3.50 -22.91
C ILE A 115 -10.12 4.50 -23.99
N ASN A 116 -10.50 4.22 -25.23
CA ASN A 116 -10.46 5.21 -26.30
C ASN A 116 -11.73 6.08 -26.25
N GLY A 117 -11.71 7.09 -25.38
CA GLY A 117 -12.71 8.15 -25.35
C GLY A 117 -12.35 9.28 -26.32
N SER A 118 -13.38 9.99 -26.80
CA SER A 118 -13.21 11.22 -27.58
C SER A 118 -14.27 12.25 -27.16
N PRO A 119 -14.11 13.54 -27.48
CA PRO A 119 -15.15 14.55 -27.19
C PRO A 119 -16.48 14.26 -27.91
N SER A 120 -16.41 13.67 -29.12
CA SER A 120 -17.57 13.27 -29.91
C SER A 120 -18.22 11.98 -29.40
N GLN A 121 -17.45 11.11 -28.76
CA GLN A 121 -17.91 9.83 -28.23
C GLN A 121 -17.28 9.56 -26.85
N PRO A 122 -17.72 10.30 -25.82
CA PRO A 122 -17.19 10.15 -24.47
C PRO A 122 -17.54 8.78 -23.91
N ARG A 123 -16.62 8.18 -23.17
CA ARG A 123 -16.81 6.89 -22.51
C ARG A 123 -16.84 7.06 -20.99
N ARG A 124 -17.27 6.03 -20.27
CA ARG A 124 -17.21 6.01 -18.80
C ARG A 124 -16.09 5.13 -18.32
N HIS A 125 -15.32 5.63 -17.36
CA HIS A 125 -14.32 4.85 -16.65
C HIS A 125 -15.01 3.79 -15.77
N PRO A 126 -14.66 2.49 -15.85
CA PRO A 126 -15.40 1.44 -15.16
C PRO A 126 -15.28 1.49 -13.63
N TRP A 127 -14.16 1.99 -13.10
CA TRP A 127 -13.96 2.08 -11.65
C TRP A 127 -14.42 3.39 -11.01
N SER A 128 -14.11 4.54 -11.61
CA SER A 128 -14.47 5.86 -11.06
C SER A 128 -15.83 6.38 -11.55
N GLY A 129 -16.39 5.82 -12.61
CA GLY A 129 -17.61 6.32 -13.26
C GLY A 129 -17.43 7.65 -14.01
N ARG A 130 -16.22 8.24 -13.97
CA ARG A 130 -15.86 9.50 -14.61
C ARG A 130 -16.07 9.43 -16.12
N ARG A 131 -16.53 10.54 -16.71
CA ARG A 131 -16.60 10.72 -18.15
C ARG A 131 -15.19 10.96 -18.71
N VAL A 132 -14.79 10.12 -19.64
CA VAL A 132 -13.47 10.10 -20.27
C VAL A 132 -13.64 10.53 -21.73
N GLU A 133 -13.07 11.68 -22.06
CA GLU A 133 -13.13 12.30 -23.39
C GLU A 133 -11.82 12.17 -24.16
N GLU A 134 -10.82 11.54 -23.54
CA GLU A 134 -9.48 11.35 -24.08
C GLU A 134 -9.10 9.87 -24.00
N PRO A 135 -8.23 9.37 -24.90
CA PRO A 135 -7.67 8.03 -24.77
C PRO A 135 -6.94 7.90 -23.43
N THR A 136 -7.36 6.94 -22.61
CA THR A 136 -6.94 6.81 -21.22
C THR A 136 -6.58 5.36 -20.90
N VAL A 137 -5.49 5.17 -20.16
CA VAL A 137 -5.12 3.89 -19.54
C VAL A 137 -5.33 4.00 -18.04
N GLY A 138 -6.17 3.13 -17.48
CA GLY A 138 -6.35 2.96 -16.04
C GLY A 138 -5.67 1.68 -15.56
N VAL A 139 -4.92 1.77 -14.45
CA VAL A 139 -4.28 0.63 -13.78
C VAL A 139 -4.80 0.57 -12.35
N ARG A 140 -5.25 -0.62 -11.93
CA ARG A 140 -5.67 -0.91 -10.55
C ARG A 140 -4.85 -2.07 -10.02
N LEU A 141 -4.21 -1.85 -8.87
CA LEU A 141 -3.40 -2.85 -8.19
C LEU A 141 -4.05 -3.21 -6.85
N VAL A 142 -4.12 -4.51 -6.57
CA VAL A 142 -4.50 -5.03 -5.25
C VAL A 142 -3.29 -5.75 -4.68
N VAL A 143 -2.62 -5.12 -3.71
CA VAL A 143 -1.36 -5.59 -3.13
C VAL A 143 -1.62 -6.21 -1.75
N PRO A 144 -1.23 -7.47 -1.50
CA PRO A 144 -1.34 -8.08 -0.18
C PRO A 144 -0.22 -7.59 0.74
N VAL A 145 -0.59 -6.97 1.86
CA VAL A 145 0.35 -6.44 2.87
C VAL A 145 0.29 -7.30 4.12
N ALA A 146 1.41 -7.93 4.49
CA ALA A 146 1.53 -8.62 5.76
C ALA A 146 1.80 -7.63 6.89
N LEU A 147 1.01 -7.72 7.96
CA LEU A 147 1.23 -6.96 9.19
C LEU A 147 2.30 -7.67 10.04
N ALA A 148 3.29 -6.91 10.52
CA ALA A 148 4.42 -7.47 11.27
C ALA A 148 4.00 -7.86 12.69
N TRP A 149 3.14 -7.07 13.33
CA TRP A 149 2.73 -7.30 14.71
C TRP A 149 1.56 -8.29 14.85
N ARG A 150 0.78 -8.49 13.78
CA ARG A 150 -0.32 -9.48 13.73
C ARG A 150 -0.19 -10.41 12.52
N PRO A 151 0.83 -11.29 12.46
CA PRO A 151 1.03 -12.19 11.32
C PRO A 151 -0.14 -13.19 11.14
N ALA A 152 -0.82 -13.55 12.22
CA ALA A 152 -1.98 -14.44 12.20
C ALA A 152 -3.27 -13.80 11.66
N ALA A 153 -3.32 -12.47 11.54
CA ALA A 153 -4.51 -11.76 11.05
C ALA A 153 -4.68 -11.83 9.51
N GLY A 154 -3.73 -12.46 8.81
CA GLY A 154 -3.73 -12.54 7.36
C GLY A 154 -3.24 -11.24 6.69
N ALA A 155 -3.04 -11.29 5.38
CA ALA A 155 -2.60 -10.13 4.62
C ALA A 155 -3.77 -9.16 4.38
N VAL A 156 -3.54 -7.88 4.66
CA VAL A 156 -4.47 -6.80 4.32
C VAL A 156 -4.36 -6.52 2.83
N ARG A 157 -5.49 -6.48 2.12
CA ARG A 157 -5.51 -6.15 0.69
C ARG A 157 -5.56 -4.63 0.52
N LEU A 158 -4.48 -4.07 -0.01
CA LEU A 158 -4.37 -2.66 -0.31
C LEU A 158 -4.70 -2.41 -1.78
N THR A 159 -5.75 -1.64 -2.04
CA THR A 159 -6.13 -1.26 -3.40
C THR A 159 -5.65 0.16 -3.71
N VAL A 160 -4.98 0.31 -4.84
CA VAL A 160 -4.59 1.59 -5.44
C VAL A 160 -5.01 1.61 -6.91
N ALA A 161 -5.31 2.79 -7.42
CA ALA A 161 -5.69 2.99 -8.82
C ALA A 161 -5.07 4.28 -9.34
N ALA A 162 -4.67 4.25 -10.60
CA ALA A 162 -4.09 5.36 -11.32
C ALA A 162 -4.66 5.38 -12.74
N ASP A 163 -4.79 6.57 -13.33
CA ASP A 163 -5.11 6.73 -14.74
C ASP A 163 -4.17 7.75 -15.39
N ALA A 164 -3.95 7.60 -16.69
CA ALA A 164 -3.19 8.53 -17.52
C ALA A 164 -3.89 8.68 -18.87
N SER A 165 -4.02 9.91 -19.36
CA SER A 165 -4.67 10.22 -20.63
C SER A 165 -3.75 10.94 -21.61
N VAL A 166 -4.04 10.77 -22.91
CA VAL A 166 -3.40 11.55 -23.98
C VAL A 166 -4.14 12.89 -24.09
N ALA A 167 -3.59 13.93 -23.47
CA ALA A 167 -4.12 15.28 -23.60
C ALA A 167 -3.86 15.82 -25.02
N ARG A 168 -4.87 16.47 -25.61
CA ARG A 168 -4.67 17.28 -26.83
C ARG A 168 -4.07 18.62 -26.44
N ALA A 169 -3.12 19.12 -27.24
CA ALA A 169 -2.67 20.50 -27.11
C ALA A 169 -3.87 21.46 -27.37
N PRO A 170 -4.02 22.53 -26.58
CA PRO A 170 -5.10 23.51 -26.74
C PRO A 170 -5.01 24.29 -28.05
#